data_AF-A0A6J6P759-F1
#
_entry.id   AF-A0A6J6P759-F1
#
_cell.length_a   1.000
_cell.length_b   1.000
_cell.length_c   1.000
_cell.angle_alpha   90.00
_cell.angle_beta   90.00
_cell.angle_gamma   90.00
#
_symmetry.space_group_name_H-M   'P 1'
#
loop_
_entity.id
_entity.type
_entity.pdbx_description
1 polymer ?
#
loop_
_entity_poly.entity_id
_entity_poly.type
_entity_poly.pdbx_seq_one_letter_code
_entity_poly.pdbx_strand_id
1 'polypeptide(L)'
;MRITCPPITHACHFGVDMGHEDELIAAKRTVEEIRAHIGADSLAFLSLERMMRAIDRDSGYCNACFTGSYPINIGETRGKLKFEGVLA
;
A
#
# COMPACT_ATOMS: atom_id res chain seq x y z
N MET A 1 -7.81 -4.93 -16.59
CA MET A 1 -6.91 -5.36 -15.48
C MET A 1 -7.70 -5.45 -14.18
N ARG A 2 -7.43 -6.47 -13.35
CA ARG A 2 -8.03 -6.65 -12.02
C ARG A 2 -6.93 -6.92 -11.02
N ILE A 3 -6.88 -6.17 -9.94
CA ILE A 3 -5.84 -6.27 -8.92
C ILE A 3 -6.43 -6.94 -7.68
N THR A 4 -5.75 -7.97 -7.19
CA THR A 4 -6.21 -8.84 -6.09
C THR A 4 -5.98 -8.26 -4.70
N CYS A 5 -5.64 -6.97 -4.61
CA CYS A 5 -5.48 -6.23 -3.35
C CYS A 5 -6.06 -4.81 -3.48
N PRO A 6 -6.29 -4.11 -2.36
CA PRO A 6 -6.58 -2.69 -2.36
C PRO A 6 -5.41 -1.86 -2.89
N PRO A 7 -5.64 -0.61 -3.32
CA PRO A 7 -4.58 0.28 -3.77
C PRO A 7 -3.56 0.52 -2.64
N ILE A 8 -2.29 0.24 -2.91
CA ILE A 8 -1.19 0.47 -1.96
C ILE A 8 -0.82 1.95 -2.03
N THR A 9 -1.15 2.68 -0.97
CA THR A 9 -1.02 4.14 -0.88
C THR A 9 0.03 4.59 0.13
N HIS A 10 0.50 3.68 0.98
CA HIS A 10 1.51 3.97 2.01
C HIS A 10 2.59 2.89 2.05
N ALA A 11 3.80 3.26 2.45
CA ALA A 11 4.95 2.37 2.51
C ALA A 11 4.90 1.44 3.73
N CYS A 12 5.29 0.17 3.59
CA CYS A 12 5.38 -0.71 4.75
C CYS A 12 6.57 -0.34 5.66
N HIS A 13 6.34 -0.33 6.98
CA HIS A 13 7.35 -0.14 8.02
C HIS A 13 7.62 -1.40 8.86
N PHE A 14 6.98 -2.53 8.52
CA PHE A 14 7.06 -3.80 9.26
C PHE A 14 7.80 -4.90 8.50
N GLY A 15 8.80 -4.50 7.69
CA GLY A 15 9.76 -5.43 7.07
C GLY A 15 9.40 -5.95 5.69
N VAL A 16 8.33 -5.46 5.06
CA VAL A 16 8.07 -5.71 3.63
C VAL A 16 8.77 -4.63 2.81
N ASP A 17 9.66 -5.04 1.91
CA ASP A 17 10.31 -4.14 0.98
C ASP A 17 9.31 -3.67 -0.11
N MET A 18 9.28 -2.35 -0.34
CA MET A 18 8.31 -1.67 -1.21
C MET A 18 8.93 -0.35 -1.71
N GLY A 19 8.28 0.36 -2.63
CA GLY A 19 8.66 1.75 -2.92
C GLY A 19 8.43 2.69 -1.73
N HIS A 20 8.98 3.90 -1.84
CA HIS A 20 8.59 5.04 -1.01
C HIS A 20 7.17 5.52 -1.35
N GLU A 21 6.53 6.23 -0.43
CA GLU A 21 5.16 6.75 -0.66
C GLU A 21 5.07 7.57 -1.95
N ASP A 22 6.12 8.31 -2.30
CA ASP A 22 6.17 9.11 -3.51
C ASP A 22 6.43 8.28 -4.79
N GLU A 23 6.88 7.04 -4.65
CA GLU A 23 7.06 6.10 -5.76
C GLU A 23 5.81 5.23 -6.00
N LEU A 24 4.89 5.19 -5.04
CA LEU A 24 3.63 4.45 -5.16
C LEU A 24 2.66 5.18 -6.06
N ILE A 25 2.34 4.59 -7.22
CA ILE A 25 1.43 5.19 -8.20
C ILE A 25 0.04 5.49 -7.60
N ALA A 26 -0.47 4.60 -6.73
CA ALA A 26 -1.77 4.75 -6.10
C ALA A 26 -1.78 5.74 -4.92
N ALA A 27 -0.62 6.18 -4.44
CA ALA A 27 -0.54 7.31 -3.50
C ALA A 27 -0.75 8.66 -4.18
N LYS A 28 -0.45 8.75 -5.49
CA LYS A 28 -0.46 10.01 -6.26
C LYS A 28 -1.58 10.11 -7.29
N ARG A 29 -2.24 9.00 -7.62
CA ARG A 29 -3.20 8.93 -8.72
C ARG A 29 -4.47 8.20 -8.30
N THR A 30 -5.59 8.66 -8.83
CA THR A 30 -6.88 7.99 -8.78
C THR A 30 -6.86 6.71 -9.62
N VAL A 31 -7.82 5.81 -9.38
CA VAL A 31 -7.95 4.55 -10.15
C VAL A 31 -8.09 4.81 -11.66
N GLU A 32 -8.81 5.87 -12.04
CA GLU A 32 -9.01 6.21 -13.46
C GLU A 32 -7.72 6.73 -14.11
N GLU A 33 -6.94 7.55 -13.39
CA GLU A 33 -5.62 8.00 -13.86
C GLU A 33 -4.63 6.83 -13.97
N ILE A 34 -4.66 5.87 -13.04
CA ILE A 34 -3.85 4.65 -13.12
C ILE A 34 -4.28 3.83 -14.34
N ARG A 35 -5.60 3.63 -14.55
CA ARG A 35 -6.14 2.90 -15.71
C ARG A 35 -5.62 3.50 -17.02
N ALA A 36 -5.70 4.82 -17.15
CA ALA A 36 -5.21 5.54 -18.32
C ALA A 36 -3.69 5.41 -18.47
N HIS A 37 -2.93 5.56 -17.38
CA HIS A 37 -1.47 5.45 -17.37
C HIS A 37 -0.96 4.10 -17.87
N ILE A 38 -1.63 3.00 -17.48
CA ILE A 38 -1.25 1.65 -17.90
C ILE A 38 -1.88 1.20 -19.24
N GLY A 39 -2.76 2.02 -19.83
CA GLY A 39 -3.43 1.72 -21.10
C GLY A 39 -4.47 0.60 -21.05
N ALA A 40 -5.12 0.37 -19.89
CA ALA A 40 -6.13 -0.68 -19.76
C ALA A 40 -7.53 -0.19 -20.15
N ASP A 41 -8.37 -1.06 -20.74
CA ASP A 41 -9.79 -0.72 -21.02
C ASP A 41 -10.60 -0.49 -19.74
N SER A 42 -10.30 -1.27 -18.70
CA SER A 42 -10.87 -1.10 -17.36
C SER A 42 -9.88 -1.53 -16.28
N LEU A 43 -9.96 -0.89 -15.12
CA LEU A 43 -9.17 -1.21 -13.93
C LEU A 43 -10.08 -1.25 -12.70
N ALA A 44 -9.89 -2.26 -11.85
CA ALA A 44 -10.53 -2.32 -10.55
C ALA A 44 -9.60 -3.01 -9.54
N PHE A 45 -9.64 -2.53 -8.31
CA PHE A 45 -8.93 -3.07 -7.15
C PHE A 45 -9.92 -3.81 -6.24
N LEU A 46 -9.42 -4.79 -5.47
CA LEU A 46 -10.20 -5.41 -4.41
C LEU A 46 -10.44 -4.38 -3.30
N SER A 47 -11.67 -4.27 -2.78
CA SER A 47 -11.91 -3.36 -1.64
C SER A 47 -11.33 -3.94 -0.35
N LEU A 48 -10.84 -3.08 0.53
CA LEU A 48 -10.28 -3.48 1.83
C LEU A 48 -11.29 -4.30 2.65
N GLU A 49 -12.55 -3.83 2.71
CA GLU A 49 -13.63 -4.54 3.40
C GLU A 49 -13.82 -5.98 2.88
N ARG A 50 -13.85 -6.16 1.56
CA ARG A 50 -14.04 -7.48 0.95
C ARG A 50 -12.82 -8.38 1.13
N MET A 51 -11.62 -7.79 1.12
CA MET A 51 -10.38 -8.51 1.42
C MET A 51 -10.38 -9.05 2.86
N MET A 52 -10.75 -8.20 3.83
CA MET A 52 -10.84 -8.60 5.24
C MET A 52 -11.95 -9.64 5.46
N ARG A 53 -13.10 -9.48 4.79
CA ARG A 53 -14.18 -10.48 4.82
C ARG A 53 -13.74 -11.84 4.25
N ALA A 54 -12.89 -11.87 3.23
CA ALA A 54 -12.41 -13.12 2.63
C ALA A 54 -11.57 -13.97 3.59
N ILE A 55 -10.97 -13.36 4.61
CA ILE A 55 -10.23 -14.04 5.68
C ILE A 55 -11.03 -14.17 6.98
N ASP A 56 -12.33 -13.88 6.95
CA ASP A 56 -13.24 -13.91 8.10
C ASP A 56 -12.77 -13.03 9.27
N ARG A 57 -12.36 -11.80 8.95
CA ARG A 57 -11.86 -10.82 9.93
C ARG A 57 -12.40 -9.43 9.64
N ASP A 58 -12.54 -8.64 10.70
CA ASP A 58 -12.82 -7.20 10.67
C ASP A 58 -11.63 -6.37 11.16
N SER A 59 -10.73 -6.98 11.93
CA SER A 59 -9.64 -6.36 12.67
C SER A 59 -8.51 -7.37 12.97
N GLY A 60 -7.48 -6.95 13.70
CA GLY A 60 -6.38 -7.82 14.14
C GLY A 60 -5.26 -8.04 13.11
N TYR A 61 -5.40 -7.47 11.91
CA TYR A 61 -4.37 -7.48 10.87
C TYR A 61 -3.94 -6.06 10.53
N CYS A 62 -2.64 -5.86 10.33
CA CYS A 62 -2.13 -4.60 9.81
C CYS A 62 -2.62 -4.41 8.36
N ASN A 63 -3.29 -3.29 8.10
CA ASN A 63 -3.72 -2.86 6.76
C ASN A 63 -3.20 -1.46 6.41
N ALA A 64 -2.16 -1.00 7.12
CA ALA A 64 -1.64 0.36 7.03
C ALA A 64 -1.13 0.73 5.64
N CYS A 65 -0.64 -0.23 4.86
CA CYS A 65 -0.22 0.02 3.47
C CYS A 65 -1.37 0.55 2.58
N PHE A 66 -2.63 0.31 2.97
CA PHE A 66 -3.82 0.77 2.27
C PHE A 66 -4.50 1.96 2.97
N THR A 67 -4.41 2.05 4.29
CA THR A 67 -5.16 3.01 5.12
C THR A 67 -4.32 4.15 5.69
N GLY A 68 -3.00 4.00 5.76
CA GLY A 68 -2.10 4.88 6.51
C GLY A 68 -2.22 4.76 8.04
N SER A 69 -3.11 3.90 8.55
CA SER A 69 -3.32 3.70 9.99
C SER A 69 -2.41 2.60 10.51
N TYR A 70 -1.25 2.99 11.01
CA TYR A 70 -0.28 2.07 11.61
C TYR A 70 -0.64 1.76 13.06
N PRO A 71 -0.46 0.50 13.51
CA PRO A 71 -0.69 0.11 14.90
C PRO A 71 0.30 0.72 15.90
N ILE A 72 1.39 1.33 15.41
CA ILE A 72 2.37 2.07 16.22
C ILE A 72 2.67 3.43 15.58
N ASN A 73 3.20 4.37 16.36
CA ASN A 73 3.61 5.67 15.84
C ASN A 73 4.87 5.53 14.96
N ILE A 74 4.71 5.79 13.67
CA ILE A 74 5.82 5.70 12.70
C ILE A 74 6.79 6.88 12.81
N GLY A 75 6.38 8.02 13.38
CA GLY A 75 7.23 9.21 13.53
C GLY A 75 8.48 9.00 14.39
N GLU A 76 8.48 7.98 15.25
CA GLU A 76 9.64 7.57 16.05
C GLU A 76 10.50 6.50 15.36
N THR A 77 9.96 5.87 14.31
CA THR A 77 10.68 4.85 13.57
C THR A 77 11.63 5.55 12.60
N ARG A 78 12.94 5.52 12.92
CA ARG A 78 14.01 5.94 12.00
C ARG A 78 13.66 5.43 10.61
N GLY A 79 13.61 6.33 9.63
CA GLY A 79 13.02 6.09 8.31
C GLY A 79 13.38 4.73 7.72
N LYS A 80 12.45 4.15 6.94
CA LYS A 80 12.52 2.82 6.31
C LYS A 80 13.95 2.41 5.87
N LEU A 81 14.69 3.38 5.35
CA LEU A 81 16.05 3.29 4.81
C LEU A 81 17.20 3.16 5.82
N LYS A 82 16.95 2.97 7.13
CA LYS A 82 18.05 2.96 8.14
C LYS A 82 19.20 2.00 7.79
N PHE A 83 18.94 0.96 7.00
CA PHE A 83 19.92 -0.04 6.57
C PHE A 83 20.22 -0.05 5.07
N GLU A 84 19.51 0.73 4.26
CA GLU A 84 19.67 0.72 2.80
C GLU A 84 20.92 1.50 2.35
N GLY A 85 21.44 2.42 3.18
CA GLY A 85 22.69 3.15 2.92
C GLY A 85 23.97 2.50 3.46
N VAL A 86 23.91 1.29 4.02
CA VAL A 86 25.07 0.60 4.64
C VAL A 86 25.98 -0.08 3.59
N LEU A 87 25.57 -0.10 2.33
CA LEU A 87 26.33 -0.68 1.22
C LEU A 87 26.88 0.36 0.22
N ALA A 88 26.87 1.65 0.56
CA ALA A 88 27.48 2.72 -0.24
C ALA A 88 28.91 3.03 0.23
#